data_AF-A0A1I5Q1K2-F1
#
_entry.id   AF-A0A1I5Q1K2-F1
#
_cell.length_a   1.000
_cell.length_b   1.000
_cell.length_c   1.000
_cell.angle_alpha   90.00
_cell.angle_beta   90.00
_cell.angle_gamma   90.00
#
_symmetry.space_group_name_H-M   'P 1'
#
loop_
_entity.id
_entity.type
_entity.pdbx_description
1 polymer ?
#
loop_
_entity_poly.entity_id
_entity_poly.type
_entity_poly.pdbx_seq_one_letter_code
_entity_poly.pdbx_strand_id
1 'polypeptide(L)' 'MSPASFTLEGKRVYVAGHNGMVGGALLRRLEIEPCDVLTAPRSLDLRDQSRTQAWFTDKRPDVVT' A
#
# COMPACT_ATOMS: atom_id res chain seq x y z
N MET A 1 -12.38 17.71 -19.27
CA MET A 1 -11.29 17.94 -18.28
C MET A 1 -10.71 16.57 -17.94
N SER A 2 -9.46 16.29 -18.33
CA SER A 2 -8.78 15.09 -17.85
C SER A 2 -8.47 15.26 -16.36
N PRO A 3 -8.69 14.25 -15.51
CA PRO A 3 -8.31 14.33 -14.11
C PRO A 3 -6.81 14.65 -14.01
N ALA A 4 -6.42 15.45 -13.02
CA ALA A 4 -5.02 15.74 -12.74
C ALA A 4 -4.26 14.41 -12.56
N SER A 5 -3.10 14.29 -13.21
CA SER A 5 -2.25 13.11 -13.10
C SER A 5 -1.82 12.92 -11.65
N PHE A 6 -2.12 11.76 -11.07
CA PHE A 6 -1.64 11.37 -9.75
C PHE A 6 -0.22 10.81 -9.85
N THR A 7 0.74 11.39 -9.13
CA THR A 7 2.14 10.93 -9.10
C THR A 7 2.43 10.13 -7.83
N LEU A 8 3.27 9.10 -7.95
CA LEU A 8 3.74 8.26 -6.85
C LEU A 8 5.06 8.74 -6.22
N GLU A 9 5.67 9.80 -6.78
CA GLU A 9 6.95 10.33 -6.30
C GLU A 9 6.94 10.65 -4.81
N GLY A 10 7.82 9.96 -4.06
CA GLY A 10 7.98 10.12 -2.61
C GLY A 10 6.77 9.65 -1.79
N LYS A 11 5.82 8.91 -2.37
CA LYS A 11 4.64 8.40 -1.67
C LYS A 11 4.89 7.05 -1.02
N ARG A 12 4.24 6.82 0.11
CA ARG A 12 4.14 5.50 0.74
C ARG A 12 2.90 4.77 0.25
N VAL A 13 3.09 3.68 -0.49
CA VAL A 13 2.02 2.90 -1.11
C VAL A 13 1.83 1.60 -0.35
N TYR A 14 0.72 1.45 0.36
CA TYR A 14 0.36 0.19 1.00
C TYR A 14 -0.37 -0.73 0.02
N VAL A 15 0.22 -1.90 -0.25
CA VAL A 15 -0.40 -2.96 -1.06
C VAL A 15 -1.06 -3.99 -0.14
N ALA A 16 -2.37 -3.88 0.04
CA ALA A 16 -3.15 -4.89 0.73
C ALA A 16 -3.19 -6.17 -0.10
N GLY A 17 -3.10 -7.34 0.55
CA GLY A 17 -3.12 -8.61 -0.18
C GLY A 17 -1.94 -8.81 -1.16
N HIS A 18 -0.78 -8.20 -0.89
CA HIS A 18 0.44 -8.27 -1.71
C HIS A 18 0.93 -9.68 -2.10
N ASN A 19 0.47 -10.73 -1.42
CA ASN A 19 0.76 -12.14 -1.75
C ASN A 19 -0.22 -12.78 -2.75
N GLY A 20 -1.29 -12.07 -3.13
CA GLY A 20 -2.26 -12.52 -4.13
C GLY A 20 -1.81 -12.22 -5.56
N MET A 21 -2.63 -12.64 -6.54
CA MET A 21 -2.35 -12.47 -7.96
C MET A 21 -2.11 -10.99 -8.34
N VAL A 22 -3.04 -10.10 -7.94
CA VAL A 22 -2.95 -8.67 -8.27
C VAL A 22 -1.88 -7.98 -7.41
N GLY A 23 -1.88 -8.23 -6.10
CA GLY A 23 -0.91 -7.62 -5.18
C GLY A 23 0.54 -7.92 -5.57
N GLY A 24 0.83 -9.17 -5.96
CA GLY A 24 2.18 -9.53 -6.41
C GLY A 24 2.55 -8.88 -7.75
N ALA A 25 1.60 -8.71 -8.67
CA ALA A 25 1.85 -7.99 -9.92
C ALA A 25 2.10 -6.49 -9.66
N LEU A 26 1.34 -5.89 -8.72
CA LEU A 26 1.53 -4.52 -8.28
C LEU A 26 2.91 -4.32 -7.65
N LEU A 27 3.36 -5.21 -6.75
CA LEU A 27 4.72 -5.13 -6.18
C LEU A 27 5.79 -5.07 -7.26
N ARG A 28 5.76 -6.00 -8.23
CA ARG A 28 6.73 -6.04 -9.35
C ARG A 28 6.70 -4.76 -10.19
N ARG A 29 5.53 -4.13 -10.36
CA ARG A 29 5.40 -2.88 -11.11
C ARG A 29 5.87 -1.68 -10.31
N LEU A 30 5.62 -1.65 -9.01
CA LEU A 30 5.99 -0.56 -8.11
C LEU A 30 7.49 -0.56 -7.76
N GLU A 31 8.19 -1.69 -7.93
CA GLU A 31 9.66 -1.79 -7.77
C GLU A 31 10.45 -0.78 -8.62
N ILE A 32 9.89 -0.33 -9.75
CA ILE A 32 10.52 0.66 -10.64
C ILE A 32 9.95 2.07 -10.50
N GLU A 33 8.99 2.29 -9.59
CA GLU A 33 8.38 3.59 -9.32
C GLU A 33 9.10 4.30 -8.16
N PRO A 34 9.21 5.63 -8.16
CA PRO A 34 9.87 6.40 -7.11
C PRO A 34 8.99 6.51 -5.84
N CYS A 35 8.57 5.39 -5.27
CA CYS A 35 7.69 5.30 -4.11
C CYS A 35 8.18 4.28 -3.08
N ASP A 36 7.76 4.47 -1.83
CA ASP A 36 8.03 3.54 -0.73
C ASP A 36 6.90 2.52 -0.62
N VAL A 37 7.18 1.27 -0.97
CA VAL A 37 6.17 0.21 -0.88
C VAL A 37 6.05 -0.32 0.56
N LEU A 38 4.83 -0.33 1.08
CA LEU A 38 4.48 -0.88 2.38
C LEU A 38 3.70 -2.18 2.21
N THR A 39 4.04 -3.18 3.00
CA THR A 39 3.27 -4.42 3.13
C THR A 39 3.02 -4.72 4.60
N ALA A 40 1.84 -5.25 4.91
CA ALA A 40 1.49 -5.68 6.26
C ALA A 40 1.82 -7.16 6.45
N PRO A 41 2.28 -7.59 7.64
CA PRO A 41 2.51 -9.00 7.91
C PRO A 41 1.18 -9.78 7.89
N ARG A 42 1.22 -11.06 7.54
CA ARG A 42 0.03 -11.94 7.51
C ARG A 42 -0.69 -12.07 8.86
N SER A 43 -0.02 -11.74 9.95
CA SER A 43 -0.57 -11.75 11.31
C SER A 43 -1.47 -10.55 11.62
N LEU A 44 -1.53 -9.55 10.75
CA LEU A 44 -2.49 -8.45 10.84
C LEU A 44 -3.83 -8.90 10.23
N ASP A 45 -4.81 -9.20 11.07
CA ASP A 45 -6.19 -9.42 10.61
C ASP A 45 -6.84 -8.08 10.28
N LEU A 46 -7.13 -7.83 9.00
CA LEU A 46 -7.74 -6.58 8.54
C LEU A 46 -9.19 -6.39 9.02
N ARG A 47 -9.82 -7.43 9.56
CA ARG A 47 -11.14 -7.33 10.20
C ARG A 47 -11.05 -6.80 11.63
N ASP A 48 -9.87 -6.84 12.23
CA ASP A 48 -9.58 -6.21 13.52
C ASP A 48 -9.26 -4.72 13.29
N GLN A 49 -10.25 -3.88 13.56
CA GLN A 49 -10.15 -2.44 13.36
C GLN A 49 -9.06 -1.82 14.23
N SER A 50 -8.93 -2.24 15.49
CA SER A 50 -8.00 -1.66 16.45
C SER A 50 -6.56 -1.89 16.03
N ARG A 51 -6.24 -3.13 15.64
CA ARG A 51 -4.89 -3.50 15.18
C ARG A 51 -4.58 -2.87 13.82
N THR A 52 -5.57 -2.83 12.92
CA THR A 52 -5.42 -2.18 11.62
C THR A 52 -5.17 -0.68 11.80
N GLN A 53 -5.93 -0.01 12.65
CA GLN A 53 -5.75 1.42 12.93
C GLN A 53 -4.37 1.70 13.53
N ALA A 54 -3.92 0.91 14.50
CA ALA A 54 -2.58 1.04 15.06
C ALA A 54 -1.49 0.91 13.99
N TRP A 55 -1.63 -0.05 13.06
CA TRP A 55 -0.70 -0.22 11.95
C TRP A 55 -0.71 0.97 10.98
N PHE A 56 -1.89 1.50 10.64
CA PHE A 56 -2.02 2.69 9.79
C PHE A 56 -1.43 3.94 10.44
N THR A 57 -1.63 4.12 11.76
CA THR A 57 -1.05 5.23 12.52
C THR A 57 0.49 5.16 12.57
N ASP A 58 1.06 3.96 12.68
CA ASP A 58 2.51 3.74 12.63
C ASP A 58 3.09 3.99 11.22
N LYS A 59 2.53 3.32 10.21
CA LYS A 59 3.10 3.32 8.85
C LYS A 59 2.80 4.58 8.05
N ARG A 60 1.63 5.18 8.28
CA ARG A 60 1.14 6.39 7.60
C ARG A 60 1.28 6.28 6.07
N PRO A 61 0.58 5.33 5.42
CA PRO A 61 0.55 5.25 3.96
C PRO A 61 -0.15 6.48 3.36
N ASP A 62 0.36 6.97 2.25
CA ASP A 62 -0.27 8.03 1.44
C ASP A 62 -1.33 7.45 0.48
N VAL A 63 -1.13 6.19 0.07
CA VAL A 63 -1.97 5.49 -0.91
C VAL A 63 -2.21 4.06 -0.42
N VAL A 64 -3.43 3.55 -0.63
CA VAL A 64 -3.81 2.16 -0.35
C VAL A 64 -4.35 1.53 -1.63
N THR A 65 -3.84 0.33 -1.97
CA THR A 65 -4.24 -0.45 -3.15
C THR A 65 -4.57 -1.89 -2.76
#